data_AF-D4CZA7-F1
#
_entry.id   AF-D4CZA7-F1
#
_cell.length_a   1.000
_cell.length_b   1.000
_cell.length_c   1.000
_cell.angle_alpha   90.00
_cell.angle_beta   90.00
_cell.angle_gamma   90.00
#
_symmetry.space_group_name_H-M   'P 1'
#
loop_
_entity.id
_entity.type
_entity.pdbx_description
1 polymer ?
#
loop_
_entity_poly.entity_id
_entity_poly.type
_entity_poly.pdbx_seq_one_letter_code
_entity_poly.pdbx_strand_id
1 'polypeptide(L)'
;MEDGDSSSDQQGYPSPSYMDYFIAGCRRIRPGNEIDWGKDPQVERNEAKSFVKKAYDDGVPLFTKNALREIQKQLTSDLQAGQKVSIKGIDGVTVEFDVKTGELVLSGINSEYVASLAAILACRYGIDMGYCTMGIRHPVFLRHDVTKEFINIKPTKDYDSVKKSFMDIQRRWECSDTCLQLRTALKDIKLPQDLIVNKIVAFACGSISGDRNGPSGAYRAAKLRETSLYQHAMLCTLQDTLKTRKGCHEVQCLAQDPIYTSVDSKVLGEAGITIVEDPEGFLQVDDTTVVVSLYPNAPVKQVVADISRPAVIIWDVFTHDGDGLTDPVSSRVEAFMQGFCQAYKFPSDDDNMMDLALFTRIDILSMASWSSAPGFFWGVTQGKVLEFSDNYMPNSFQVTVVTEKPT
;
A
#
# COMPACT_ATOMS: atom_id res chain seq x y z
N MET A 1 -1.46 58.83 -28.41
CA MET A 1 -2.21 58.63 -27.15
C MET A 1 -1.47 57.54 -26.43
N GLU A 2 -0.68 58.00 -25.47
CA GLU A 2 0.28 57.25 -24.67
C GLU A 2 -0.42 56.26 -23.75
N ASP A 3 0.22 55.11 -23.60
CA ASP A 3 0.54 54.37 -22.38
C ASP A 3 -0.23 54.70 -21.09
N GLY A 4 -0.75 53.63 -20.49
CA GLY A 4 -1.33 53.60 -19.15
C GLY A 4 -1.17 52.22 -18.53
N ASP A 5 0.10 51.85 -18.34
CA ASP A 5 0.57 50.77 -17.49
C ASP A 5 -0.03 50.90 -16.08
N SER A 6 -0.61 49.82 -15.57
CA SER A 6 -0.76 49.61 -14.13
C SER A 6 -0.59 48.13 -13.83
N SER A 7 0.69 47.74 -13.83
CA SER A 7 1.17 46.67 -12.97
C SER A 7 0.54 46.79 -11.58
N SER A 8 -0.26 45.79 -11.20
CA SER A 8 -0.31 45.38 -9.80
C SER A 8 0.15 43.94 -9.75
N ASP A 9 1.45 43.81 -9.45
CA ASP A 9 2.06 42.61 -8.91
C ASP A 9 1.26 42.18 -7.66
N GLN A 10 0.22 41.38 -7.85
CA GLN A 10 -0.20 40.47 -6.81
C GLN A 10 0.64 39.21 -6.97
N GLN A 11 1.72 39.15 -6.18
CA GLN A 11 2.40 37.92 -5.80
C GLN A 11 1.35 36.82 -5.69
N GLY A 12 1.40 35.88 -6.64
CA GLY A 12 0.54 34.72 -6.66
C GLY A 12 0.80 33.91 -5.42
N TYR A 13 0.00 34.14 -4.37
CA TYR A 13 -0.10 33.20 -3.27
C TYR A 13 -0.54 31.86 -3.86
N PRO A 14 0.20 30.77 -3.63
CA PRO A 14 -0.22 29.47 -4.11
C PRO A 14 -1.59 29.18 -3.51
N SER A 15 -2.56 28.87 -4.37
CA SER A 15 -3.83 28.22 -4.00
C SER A 15 -3.50 27.14 -2.95
N PRO A 16 -4.24 27.03 -1.82
CA PRO A 16 -3.92 26.07 -0.78
C PRO A 16 -3.98 24.67 -1.37
N SER A 17 -2.81 24.12 -1.74
CA SER A 17 -2.71 22.72 -2.13
C SER A 17 -3.15 21.93 -0.91
N TYR A 18 -4.20 21.15 -1.06
CA TYR A 18 -4.76 20.29 -0.03
C TYR A 18 -3.65 19.40 0.53
N MET A 19 -3.08 19.76 1.69
CA MET A 19 -2.08 18.95 2.37
C MET A 19 -2.83 17.96 3.26
N ASP A 20 -2.72 16.67 2.95
CA ASP A 20 -3.25 15.60 3.79
C ASP A 20 -2.36 15.31 5.01
N TYR A 21 -1.10 15.73 4.93
CA TYR A 21 -0.07 15.50 5.94
C TYR A 21 1.11 16.46 5.72
N PHE A 22 1.91 16.67 6.78
CA PHE A 22 3.26 17.21 6.68
C PHE A 22 4.27 16.06 6.67
N ILE A 23 5.27 16.15 5.80
CA ILE A 23 6.46 15.29 5.88
C ILE A 23 7.38 15.92 6.94
N ALA A 24 7.76 15.12 7.94
CA ALA A 24 8.66 15.60 9.00
C ALA A 24 10.03 15.96 8.41
N GLY A 25 10.57 17.11 8.82
CA GLY A 25 11.99 17.42 8.60
C GLY A 25 12.86 16.34 9.24
N CYS A 26 13.96 15.96 8.59
CA CYS A 26 14.84 14.90 9.06
C CYS A 26 16.30 15.35 9.13
N ARG A 27 17.08 14.74 10.03
CA ARG A 27 18.52 15.00 10.20
C ARG A 27 19.28 13.69 10.39
N ARG A 28 20.39 13.51 9.66
CA ARG A 28 21.24 12.30 9.76
C ARG A 28 22.35 12.53 10.78
N ILE A 29 22.47 11.65 11.76
CA ILE A 29 23.38 11.79 12.91
C ILE A 29 24.70 11.07 12.65
N ARG A 30 25.75 11.81 12.25
CA ARG A 30 27.12 11.28 12.09
C ARG A 30 27.96 11.56 13.35
N PRO A 31 28.87 10.66 13.77
CA PRO A 31 29.80 10.95 14.86
C PRO A 31 30.68 12.16 14.53
N GLY A 32 30.60 13.22 15.33
CA GLY A 32 31.51 14.37 15.26
C GLY A 32 31.11 15.52 14.32
N ASN A 33 29.99 15.44 13.60
CA ASN A 33 29.41 16.57 12.85
C ASN A 33 27.89 16.35 12.67
N GLU A 34 27.06 17.19 13.27
CA GLU A 34 25.66 17.37 12.83
C GLU A 34 25.71 18.11 11.49
N ILE A 35 25.54 17.36 10.39
CA ILE A 35 25.35 17.99 9.09
C ILE A 35 23.84 18.16 8.92
N ASP A 36 23.39 19.42 9.03
CA ASP A 36 22.11 19.82 8.48
C ASP A 36 22.15 19.54 6.97
N TRP A 37 21.13 18.87 6.43
CA TRP A 37 21.05 18.43 5.04
C TRP A 37 21.21 19.59 4.02
N GLY A 38 21.22 20.84 4.47
CA GLY A 38 21.42 22.06 3.67
C GLY A 38 22.83 22.41 3.21
N LYS A 39 23.91 21.66 3.54
CA LYS A 39 25.28 21.98 3.07
C LYS A 39 25.73 21.05 1.93
N ASP A 40 25.59 21.57 0.70
CA ASP A 40 25.71 20.94 -0.63
C ASP A 40 24.98 19.57 -0.80
N PRO A 41 23.63 19.58 -0.70
CA PRO A 41 22.80 18.38 -0.77
C PRO A 41 22.88 17.61 -2.09
N GLN A 42 23.42 18.16 -3.18
CA GLN A 42 23.35 17.49 -4.48
C GLN A 42 24.37 16.35 -4.63
N VAL A 43 25.60 16.54 -4.15
CA VAL A 43 26.65 15.51 -4.20
C VAL A 43 26.33 14.37 -3.23
N GLU A 44 25.95 14.70 -1.99
CA GLU A 44 25.55 13.69 -0.98
C GLU A 44 24.30 12.89 -1.40
N ARG A 45 23.35 13.52 -2.09
CA ARG A 45 22.19 12.82 -2.68
C ARG A 45 22.59 11.75 -3.70
N ASN A 46 23.52 12.08 -4.60
CA ASN A 46 23.93 11.17 -5.66
C ASN A 46 24.72 9.98 -5.11
N GLU A 47 25.55 10.22 -4.09
CA GLU A 47 26.22 9.16 -3.33
C GLU A 47 25.20 8.26 -2.63
N ALA A 48 24.22 8.84 -1.94
CA ALA A 48 23.16 8.08 -1.26
C ALA A 48 22.34 7.23 -2.24
N LYS A 49 21.94 7.80 -3.38
CA LYS A 49 21.24 7.06 -4.45
C LYS A 49 22.09 5.91 -4.96
N SER A 50 23.39 6.14 -5.18
CA SER A 50 24.31 5.10 -5.66
C SER A 50 24.50 3.99 -4.62
N PHE A 51 24.58 4.34 -3.33
CA PHE A 51 24.66 3.39 -2.25
C PHE A 51 23.38 2.56 -2.12
N VAL A 52 22.21 3.21 -2.08
CA VAL A 52 20.91 2.53 -2.01
C VAL A 52 20.73 1.62 -3.22
N LYS A 53 21.09 2.09 -4.42
CA LYS A 53 21.07 1.26 -5.63
C LYS A 53 22.00 0.05 -5.49
N LYS A 54 23.23 0.23 -5.01
CA LYS A 54 24.15 -0.89 -4.81
C LYS A 54 23.61 -1.89 -3.78
N ALA A 55 23.15 -1.41 -2.62
CA ALA A 55 22.53 -2.27 -1.61
C ALA A 55 21.30 -2.98 -2.18
N TYR A 56 20.55 -2.30 -3.05
CA TYR A 56 19.44 -2.89 -3.76
C TYR A 56 19.88 -4.04 -4.68
N ASP A 57 20.89 -3.78 -5.52
CA ASP A 57 21.49 -4.75 -6.46
C ASP A 57 22.13 -5.95 -5.72
N ASP A 58 22.74 -5.71 -4.56
CA ASP A 58 23.37 -6.72 -3.69
C ASP A 58 22.34 -7.55 -2.90
N GLY A 59 21.03 -7.28 -3.06
CA GLY A 59 19.95 -8.03 -2.42
C GLY A 59 19.73 -7.69 -0.94
N VAL A 60 20.23 -6.54 -0.46
CA VAL A 60 19.98 -6.07 0.90
C VAL A 60 18.50 -5.65 1.02
N PRO A 61 17.76 -6.19 2.01
CA PRO A 61 16.38 -5.74 2.27
C PRO A 61 16.34 -4.25 2.59
N LEU A 62 15.50 -3.50 1.87
CA LEU A 62 15.25 -2.08 2.13
C LEU A 62 14.33 -1.89 3.35
N PHE A 63 13.47 -2.88 3.59
CA PHE A 63 12.53 -2.93 4.70
C PHE A 63 12.78 -4.17 5.55
N THR A 64 12.62 -4.05 6.87
CA THR A 64 12.69 -5.20 7.78
C THR A 64 11.60 -5.13 8.83
N LYS A 65 11.06 -6.28 9.24
CA LYS A 65 10.09 -6.33 10.35
C LYS A 65 10.62 -5.69 11.63
N ASN A 66 11.92 -5.84 11.92
CA ASN A 66 12.52 -5.25 13.11
C ASN A 66 12.51 -3.73 13.04
N ALA A 67 12.86 -3.13 11.89
CA ALA A 67 12.80 -1.68 11.73
C ALA A 67 11.36 -1.16 11.85
N LEU A 68 10.38 -1.86 11.26
CA LEU A 68 8.95 -1.51 11.40
C LEU A 68 8.47 -1.58 12.86
N ARG A 69 8.87 -2.62 13.62
CA ARG A 69 8.52 -2.75 15.06
C ARG A 69 9.11 -1.62 15.90
N GLU A 70 10.39 -1.28 15.68
CA GLU A 70 11.04 -0.21 16.42
C GLU A 70 10.40 1.15 16.15
N ILE A 71 9.94 1.39 14.91
CA ILE A 71 9.21 2.63 14.62
C ILE A 71 7.81 2.60 15.23
N GLN A 72 7.07 1.50 15.09
CA GLN A 72 5.75 1.38 15.70
C GLN A 72 5.80 1.62 17.21
N LYS A 73 6.80 1.06 17.90
CA LYS A 73 7.03 1.27 19.33
C LYS A 73 7.25 2.76 19.67
N GLN A 74 7.99 3.48 18.83
CA GLN A 74 8.17 4.92 18.99
C GLN A 74 6.86 5.68 18.74
N LEU A 75 6.11 5.33 17.69
CA LEU A 75 4.86 6.01 17.33
C LEU A 75 3.71 5.77 18.31
N THR A 76 3.70 4.62 18.97
CA THR A 76 2.71 4.27 20.01
C THR A 76 3.05 4.83 21.39
N SER A 77 4.22 5.48 21.52
CA SER A 77 4.55 6.22 22.73
C SER A 77 3.84 7.58 22.77
N ASP A 78 3.82 8.24 23.93
CA ASP A 78 3.24 9.58 24.10
C ASP A 78 4.14 10.64 23.43
N LEU A 79 4.07 10.69 22.09
CA LEU A 79 4.86 11.58 21.27
C LEU A 79 4.34 13.02 21.34
N GLN A 80 5.20 13.94 21.76
CA GLN A 80 4.90 15.36 21.93
C GLN A 80 5.77 16.23 21.02
N ALA A 81 5.29 17.44 20.71
CA ALA A 81 6.05 18.42 19.94
C ALA A 81 7.46 18.61 20.50
N GLY A 82 8.47 18.63 19.62
CA GLY A 82 9.87 18.79 20.01
C GLY A 82 10.59 17.48 20.41
N GLN A 83 9.87 16.36 20.50
CA GLN A 83 10.49 15.04 20.52
C GLN A 83 10.92 14.59 19.12
N LYS A 84 11.61 13.46 19.04
CA LYS A 84 12.15 12.92 17.80
C LYS A 84 11.81 11.45 17.64
N VAL A 85 11.54 11.05 16.39
CA VAL A 85 11.46 9.64 15.98
C VAL A 85 12.75 9.29 15.25
N SER A 86 13.39 8.18 15.62
CA SER A 86 14.64 7.72 15.05
C SER A 86 14.43 6.52 14.15
N ILE A 87 14.99 6.58 12.94
CA ILE A 87 15.03 5.46 11.97
C ILE A 87 16.49 5.17 11.65
N LYS A 88 16.83 3.89 11.51
CA LYS A 88 18.13 3.49 10.98
C LYS A 88 18.06 3.51 9.45
N GLY A 89 18.92 4.30 8.82
CA GLY A 89 19.15 4.24 7.38
C GLY A 89 19.73 2.90 6.98
N ILE A 90 19.72 2.61 5.68
CA ILE A 90 20.25 1.37 5.10
C ILE A 90 21.76 1.18 5.33
N ASP A 91 22.47 2.27 5.60
CA ASP A 91 23.88 2.30 6.00
C ASP A 91 24.10 2.11 7.52
N GLY A 92 23.03 1.93 8.29
CA GLY A 92 23.05 1.81 9.75
C GLY A 92 23.15 3.14 10.51
N VAL A 93 23.22 4.28 9.80
CA VAL A 93 23.28 5.59 10.43
C VAL A 93 21.89 6.02 10.88
N THR A 94 21.78 6.62 12.07
CA THR A 94 20.50 7.11 12.58
C THR A 94 20.07 8.37 11.81
N VAL A 95 18.81 8.38 11.39
CA VAL A 95 18.09 9.54 10.88
C VAL A 95 16.98 9.88 11.87
N GLU A 96 17.00 11.10 12.39
CA GLU A 96 15.99 11.60 13.32
C GLU A 96 14.97 12.47 12.57
N PHE A 97 13.70 12.30 12.91
CA PHE A 97 12.56 13.06 12.41
C PHE A 97 11.97 13.88 13.54
N ASP A 98 11.73 15.17 13.28
CA ASP A 98 11.07 16.03 14.25
C ASP A 98 9.60 15.64 14.40
N VAL A 99 9.14 15.46 15.64
CA VAL A 99 7.71 15.32 15.94
C VAL A 99 7.06 16.69 15.90
N LYS A 100 6.08 16.82 15.00
CA LYS A 100 5.38 18.06 14.67
C LYS A 100 3.99 18.14 15.26
N THR A 101 3.56 17.15 16.04
CA THR A 101 2.23 17.08 16.65
C THR A 101 1.90 18.36 17.41
N GLY A 102 0.75 18.98 17.12
CA GLY A 102 0.32 20.24 17.72
C GLY A 102 0.93 21.50 17.08
N GLU A 103 1.90 21.40 16.17
CA GLU A 103 2.39 22.57 15.44
C GLU A 103 1.29 23.13 14.51
N LEU A 104 1.26 24.46 14.44
CA LEU A 104 0.29 25.23 13.67
C LEU A 104 0.94 25.76 12.39
N VAL A 105 0.30 25.52 11.25
CA VAL A 105 0.70 26.11 9.98
C VAL A 105 -0.48 26.90 9.43
N LEU A 106 -0.27 28.20 9.20
CA LEU A 106 -1.31 29.07 8.64
C LEU A 106 -1.68 28.60 7.23
N SER A 107 -2.97 28.40 6.97
CA SER A 107 -3.47 28.00 5.65
C SER A 107 -3.55 29.16 4.65
N GLY A 108 -3.43 30.40 5.14
CA GLY A 108 -3.60 31.63 4.37
C GLY A 108 -5.04 32.17 4.30
N ILE A 109 -6.04 31.50 4.89
CA ILE A 109 -7.46 31.92 4.85
C ILE A 109 -8.15 31.64 6.19
N ASN A 110 -8.07 32.57 7.17
CA ASN A 110 -8.70 32.50 8.51
C ASN A 110 -8.74 31.09 9.16
N SER A 111 -7.72 30.27 8.89
CA SER A 111 -7.65 28.88 9.30
C SER A 111 -6.20 28.42 9.40
N GLU A 112 -6.00 27.38 10.19
CA GLU A 112 -4.69 26.81 10.49
C GLU A 112 -4.76 25.29 10.46
N TYR A 113 -3.69 24.67 9.98
CA TYR A 113 -3.47 23.24 10.06
C TYR A 113 -2.83 22.88 11.39
N VAL A 114 -3.36 21.85 12.04
CA VAL A 114 -2.79 21.23 13.24
C VAL A 114 -2.29 19.84 12.88
N ALA A 115 -1.01 19.59 13.10
CA ALA A 115 -0.42 18.27 12.90
C ALA A 115 -0.83 17.28 14.02
N SER A 116 -1.12 16.03 13.64
CA SER A 116 -1.48 14.90 14.51
C SER A 116 -0.28 13.99 14.79
N LEU A 117 -0.52 12.87 15.48
CA LEU A 117 0.45 11.79 15.67
C LEU A 117 0.93 11.25 14.31
N ALA A 118 2.20 10.90 14.23
CA ALA A 118 2.79 10.53 12.95
C ALA A 118 2.45 9.11 12.48
N ALA A 119 2.30 8.94 11.17
CA ALA A 119 2.18 7.68 10.44
C ALA A 119 3.42 7.42 9.58
N ILE A 120 3.63 6.16 9.19
CA ILE A 120 4.74 5.74 8.32
C ILE A 120 4.27 5.74 6.85
N LEU A 121 5.24 5.84 5.94
CA LEU A 121 5.14 5.67 4.47
C LEU A 121 4.56 6.85 3.66
N ALA A 122 5.46 7.50 2.92
CA ALA A 122 5.54 7.08 1.52
C ALA A 122 6.97 7.17 0.98
N CYS A 123 7.33 6.19 0.18
CA CYS A 123 8.18 6.42 -0.97
C CYS A 123 7.27 6.97 -2.09
N ARG A 124 7.03 8.28 -2.11
CA ARG A 124 6.81 8.95 -3.40
C ARG A 124 8.18 9.26 -3.97
N TYR A 125 8.33 9.03 -5.27
CA TYR A 125 9.37 9.64 -6.10
C TYR A 125 9.73 11.03 -5.58
N GLY A 126 10.92 11.16 -4.98
CA GLY A 126 11.52 12.48 -4.73
C GLY A 126 11.47 13.05 -3.33
N ILE A 127 11.23 12.28 -2.25
CA ILE A 127 11.71 12.78 -0.94
C ILE A 127 13.21 12.48 -0.88
N ASP A 128 13.93 13.57 -0.75
CA ASP A 128 15.35 13.83 -0.52
C ASP A 128 16.00 13.06 0.66
N MET A 129 15.58 11.82 0.93
CA MET A 129 15.90 11.10 2.17
C MET A 129 17.17 10.25 2.08
N GLY A 130 17.82 10.25 0.92
CA GLY A 130 19.08 9.55 0.67
C GLY A 130 19.04 8.09 1.12
N TYR A 131 19.61 7.83 2.30
CA TYR A 131 19.82 6.50 2.90
C TYR A 131 18.60 5.91 3.64
N CYS A 132 17.52 6.68 3.85
CA CYS A 132 16.37 6.24 4.65
C CYS A 132 15.19 5.79 3.76
N THR A 133 14.78 4.53 3.90
CA THR A 133 13.73 3.89 3.09
C THR A 133 12.31 4.16 3.59
N MET A 134 12.18 4.68 4.81
CA MET A 134 10.91 5.02 5.47
C MET A 134 10.88 6.50 5.84
N GLY A 135 9.69 7.10 5.85
CA GLY A 135 9.48 8.48 6.27
C GLY A 135 8.35 8.60 7.27
N ILE A 136 8.45 9.64 8.11
CA ILE A 136 7.46 10.00 9.14
C ILE A 136 6.58 11.12 8.61
N ARG A 137 5.26 10.90 8.62
CA ARG A 137 4.24 11.84 8.14
C ARG A 137 3.32 12.23 9.28
N HIS A 138 2.96 13.48 9.39
CA HIS A 138 2.00 13.96 10.38
C HIS A 138 0.69 14.31 9.67
N PRO A 139 -0.39 13.52 9.81
CA PRO A 139 -1.71 13.89 9.31
C PRO A 139 -2.10 15.27 9.85
N VAL A 140 -2.79 16.07 9.05
CA VAL A 140 -3.17 17.43 9.44
C VAL A 140 -4.66 17.60 9.49
N PHE A 141 -5.11 18.38 10.47
CA PHE A 141 -6.50 18.80 10.61
C PHE A 141 -6.60 20.30 10.40
N LEU A 142 -7.59 20.73 9.62
CA LEU A 142 -7.87 22.15 9.45
C LEU A 142 -8.81 22.62 10.56
N ARG A 143 -8.54 23.78 11.16
CA ARG A 143 -9.47 24.45 12.08
C ARG A 143 -9.51 25.95 11.82
N HIS A 144 -10.59 26.60 12.23
CA HIS A 144 -10.68 28.06 12.17
C HIS A 144 -9.65 28.69 13.13
N ASP A 145 -8.97 29.73 12.69
CA ASP A 145 -7.91 30.39 13.46
C ASP A 145 -8.41 31.13 14.73
N VAL A 146 -9.61 31.72 14.69
CA VAL A 146 -10.27 32.38 15.82
C VAL A 146 -11.06 31.40 16.68
N THR A 147 -12.04 30.69 16.12
CA THR A 147 -12.95 29.84 16.92
C THR A 147 -12.29 28.56 17.41
N LYS A 148 -11.18 28.15 16.78
CA LYS A 148 -10.49 26.87 16.99
C LYS A 148 -11.34 25.64 16.72
N GLU A 149 -12.53 25.82 16.14
CA GLU A 149 -13.40 24.71 15.71
C GLU A 149 -12.80 24.03 14.47
N PHE A 150 -12.80 22.70 14.48
CA PHE A 150 -12.30 21.92 13.35
C PHE A 150 -13.20 22.10 12.13
N ILE A 151 -12.56 22.35 11.00
CA ILE A 151 -13.21 22.45 9.69
C ILE A 151 -13.20 21.06 9.08
N ASN A 152 -14.39 20.53 8.82
CA ASN A 152 -14.52 19.22 8.20
C ASN A 152 -14.19 19.28 6.70
N ILE A 153 -12.89 19.09 6.40
CA ILE A 153 -12.37 19.04 5.03
C ILE A 153 -12.44 17.64 4.41
N LYS A 154 -12.79 16.62 5.19
CA LYS A 154 -12.96 15.22 4.81
C LYS A 154 -14.31 14.73 5.32
N PRO A 155 -15.42 15.24 4.78
CA PRO A 155 -16.74 14.84 5.26
C PRO A 155 -16.89 13.32 5.15
N THR A 156 -17.61 12.74 6.10
CA THR A 156 -17.94 11.32 6.10
C THR A 156 -19.45 11.16 6.05
N LYS A 157 -19.92 10.13 5.36
CA LYS A 157 -21.31 9.69 5.47
C LYS A 157 -21.59 9.17 6.88
N ASP A 158 -22.84 9.28 7.31
CA ASP A 158 -23.27 8.75 8.59
C ASP A 158 -23.27 7.21 8.60
N TYR A 159 -23.20 6.65 9.81
CA TYR A 159 -23.09 5.21 10.02
C TYR A 159 -24.24 4.40 9.39
N ASP A 160 -25.50 4.83 9.53
CA ASP A 160 -26.64 4.06 9.03
C ASP A 160 -26.68 4.04 7.50
N SER A 161 -26.36 5.17 6.86
CA SER A 161 -26.23 5.27 5.41
C SER A 161 -25.11 4.37 4.86
N VAL A 162 -23.93 4.40 5.49
CA VAL A 162 -22.78 3.58 5.07
C VAL A 162 -23.07 2.10 5.29
N LYS A 163 -23.60 1.72 6.45
CA LYS A 163 -23.96 0.34 6.76
C LYS A 163 -24.96 -0.22 5.76
N LYS A 164 -26.03 0.53 5.46
CA LYS A 164 -27.01 0.12 4.46
C LYS A 164 -26.35 -0.09 3.08
N SER A 165 -25.53 0.86 2.66
CA SER A 165 -24.83 0.79 1.36
C SER A 165 -23.90 -0.42 1.28
N PHE A 166 -23.18 -0.72 2.38
CA PHE A 166 -22.32 -1.89 2.46
C PHE A 166 -23.10 -3.20 2.39
N MET A 167 -24.21 -3.33 3.12
CA MET A 167 -25.07 -4.52 3.02
C MET A 167 -25.68 -4.71 1.62
N ASP A 168 -26.02 -3.61 0.94
CA ASP A 168 -26.54 -3.65 -0.43
C ASP A 168 -25.47 -4.09 -1.44
N ILE A 169 -24.26 -3.53 -1.35
CA ILE A 169 -23.13 -3.92 -2.20
C ILE A 169 -22.66 -5.34 -1.90
N GLN A 170 -22.61 -5.75 -0.64
CA GLN A 170 -22.23 -7.11 -0.26
C GLN A 170 -23.17 -8.14 -0.91
N ARG A 171 -24.48 -7.91 -0.86
CA ARG A 171 -25.45 -8.78 -1.55
C ARG A 171 -25.28 -8.78 -3.07
N ARG A 172 -25.06 -7.60 -3.68
CA ARG A 172 -24.78 -7.50 -5.13
C ARG A 172 -23.52 -8.26 -5.52
N TRP A 173 -22.45 -8.11 -4.74
CA TRP A 173 -21.19 -8.82 -4.93
C TRP A 173 -21.39 -10.33 -4.82
N GLU A 174 -22.05 -10.82 -3.77
CA GLU A 174 -22.31 -12.25 -3.57
C GLU A 174 -23.09 -12.91 -4.71
N CYS A 175 -24.00 -12.15 -5.34
CA CYS A 175 -24.77 -12.59 -6.51
C CYS A 175 -24.04 -12.41 -7.86
N SER A 176 -22.82 -11.86 -7.88
CA SER A 176 -22.08 -11.58 -9.11
C SER A 176 -21.32 -12.80 -9.64
N ASP A 177 -21.15 -12.86 -10.96
CA ASP A 177 -20.31 -13.86 -11.62
C ASP A 177 -18.85 -13.74 -11.16
N THR A 178 -18.35 -12.53 -10.94
CA THR A 178 -17.00 -12.26 -10.44
C THR A 178 -16.76 -12.92 -9.08
N CYS A 179 -17.71 -12.83 -8.15
CA CYS A 179 -17.62 -13.51 -6.85
C CYS A 179 -17.61 -15.04 -7.00
N LEU A 180 -18.47 -15.59 -7.86
CA LEU A 180 -18.48 -17.03 -8.14
C LEU A 180 -17.16 -17.52 -8.74
N GLN A 181 -16.61 -16.77 -9.69
CA GLN A 181 -15.32 -17.05 -10.31
C GLN A 181 -14.18 -16.96 -9.28
N LEU A 182 -14.20 -15.97 -8.38
CA LEU A 182 -13.21 -15.83 -7.32
C LEU A 182 -13.24 -17.03 -6.38
N ARG A 183 -14.43 -17.44 -5.93
CA ARG A 183 -14.60 -18.63 -5.07
C ARG A 183 -14.08 -19.89 -5.76
N THR A 184 -14.27 -20.00 -7.07
CA THR A 184 -13.77 -21.13 -7.87
C THR A 184 -12.25 -21.08 -7.96
N ALA A 185 -11.67 -19.93 -8.32
CA ALA A 185 -10.22 -19.74 -8.36
C ALA A 185 -9.54 -20.08 -7.02
N LEU A 186 -10.12 -19.66 -5.89
CA LEU A 186 -9.61 -19.96 -4.54
C LEU A 186 -9.72 -21.43 -4.14
N LYS A 187 -10.62 -22.20 -4.75
CA LYS A 187 -10.69 -23.66 -4.55
C LYS A 187 -9.67 -24.37 -5.42
N ASP A 188 -9.41 -23.84 -6.61
CA ASP A 188 -8.51 -24.41 -7.60
C ASP A 188 -7.03 -24.10 -7.33
N ILE A 189 -6.73 -23.06 -6.55
CA ILE A 189 -5.35 -22.80 -6.12
C ILE A 189 -4.81 -23.99 -5.33
N LYS A 190 -3.63 -24.43 -5.76
CA LYS A 190 -2.91 -25.49 -5.09
C LYS A 190 -2.25 -24.88 -3.86
N LEU A 191 -2.79 -25.15 -2.69
CA LEU A 191 -2.15 -24.87 -1.42
C LEU A 191 -2.05 -26.20 -0.67
N PRO A 192 -0.94 -26.50 0.03
CA PRO A 192 -0.83 -27.73 0.81
C PRO A 192 -2.01 -27.90 1.77
N GLN A 193 -2.44 -29.14 1.98
CA GLN A 193 -3.58 -29.45 2.85
C GLN A 193 -3.31 -29.12 4.32
N ASP A 194 -2.05 -29.14 4.73
CA ASP A 194 -1.55 -28.83 6.07
C ASP A 194 -1.18 -27.35 6.25
N LEU A 195 -1.14 -26.56 5.16
CA LEU A 195 -0.94 -25.13 5.26
C LEU A 195 -2.17 -24.46 5.86
N ILE A 196 -2.03 -24.00 7.10
CA ILE A 196 -3.06 -23.27 7.82
C ILE A 196 -2.90 -21.79 7.53
N VAL A 197 -3.81 -21.25 6.70
CA VAL A 197 -3.97 -19.81 6.51
C VAL A 197 -4.81 -19.29 7.67
N ASN A 198 -4.25 -18.36 8.44
CA ASN A 198 -4.90 -17.82 9.64
C ASN A 198 -5.26 -16.33 9.52
N LYS A 199 -4.81 -15.64 8.47
CA LYS A 199 -5.11 -14.23 8.31
C LYS A 199 -5.09 -13.75 6.85
N ILE A 200 -5.88 -12.72 6.62
CA ILE A 200 -5.84 -11.84 5.46
C ILE A 200 -5.32 -10.49 5.95
N VAL A 201 -4.36 -9.90 5.25
CA VAL A 201 -3.90 -8.53 5.48
C VAL A 201 -4.10 -7.75 4.19
N ALA A 202 -5.00 -6.78 4.23
CA ALA A 202 -5.39 -5.96 3.11
C ALA A 202 -4.82 -4.54 3.22
N PHE A 203 -4.29 -4.01 2.12
CA PHE A 203 -3.73 -2.68 2.01
C PHE A 203 -4.47 -1.88 0.93
N ALA A 204 -4.69 -0.59 1.21
CA ALA A 204 -5.22 0.38 0.26
C ALA A 204 -6.63 0.07 -0.30
N CYS A 205 -7.52 -0.50 0.53
CA CYS A 205 -8.89 -0.78 0.12
C CYS A 205 -9.83 0.45 0.16
N GLY A 206 -9.33 1.61 0.56
CA GLY A 206 -10.07 2.87 0.56
C GLY A 206 -11.13 2.98 1.67
N SER A 207 -11.61 4.21 1.90
CA SER A 207 -12.69 4.48 2.86
C SER A 207 -14.06 4.23 2.22
N ILE A 208 -14.95 3.58 2.97
CA ILE A 208 -16.35 3.34 2.56
C ILE A 208 -17.29 4.46 2.99
N SER A 209 -16.83 5.39 3.83
CA SER A 209 -17.58 6.53 4.35
C SER A 209 -17.09 7.87 3.83
N GLY A 210 -15.87 7.95 3.29
CA GLY A 210 -15.25 9.19 2.83
C GLY A 210 -16.07 9.92 1.77
N ASP A 211 -16.28 11.21 1.96
CA ASP A 211 -17.01 12.09 1.06
C ASP A 211 -16.17 13.33 0.69
N ARG A 212 -16.65 14.14 -0.24
CA ARG A 212 -15.98 15.38 -0.65
C ARG A 212 -16.97 16.53 -0.80
N ASN A 213 -16.50 17.72 -0.45
CA ASN A 213 -17.26 18.96 -0.61
C ASN A 213 -17.44 19.32 -2.10
N GLY A 214 -18.61 19.87 -2.43
CA GLY A 214 -18.97 20.32 -3.77
C GLY A 214 -19.51 19.22 -4.71
N PRO A 215 -20.30 19.57 -5.75
CA PRO A 215 -20.99 18.58 -6.58
C PRO A 215 -20.06 17.62 -7.34
N SER A 216 -18.97 18.14 -7.91
CA SER A 216 -17.97 17.33 -8.63
C SER A 216 -17.14 16.46 -7.68
N GLY A 217 -16.86 16.95 -6.48
CA GLY A 217 -16.21 16.21 -5.40
C GLY A 217 -17.07 15.04 -4.95
N ALA A 218 -18.35 15.28 -4.67
CA ALA A 218 -19.30 14.28 -4.19
C ALA A 218 -19.49 13.12 -5.19
N TYR A 219 -19.56 13.40 -6.50
CA TYR A 219 -19.65 12.36 -7.52
C TYR A 219 -18.40 11.46 -7.53
N ARG A 220 -17.20 12.06 -7.52
CA ARG A 220 -15.94 11.30 -7.45
C ARG A 220 -15.86 10.46 -6.17
N ALA A 221 -16.25 11.03 -5.03
CA ALA A 221 -16.27 10.32 -3.76
C ALA A 221 -17.27 9.17 -3.77
N ALA A 222 -18.44 9.32 -4.40
CA ALA A 222 -19.41 8.25 -4.55
C ALA A 222 -18.85 7.05 -5.34
N LYS A 223 -18.16 7.31 -6.47
CA LYS A 223 -17.52 6.25 -7.24
C LYS A 223 -16.43 5.53 -6.44
N LEU A 224 -15.53 6.28 -5.78
CA LEU A 224 -14.47 5.71 -4.96
C LEU A 224 -15.01 4.88 -3.78
N ARG A 225 -16.10 5.34 -3.14
CA ARG A 225 -16.79 4.57 -2.09
C ARG A 225 -17.38 3.28 -2.66
N GLU A 226 -18.05 3.31 -3.81
CA GLU A 226 -18.62 2.10 -4.42
C GLU A 226 -17.52 1.05 -4.68
N THR A 227 -16.41 1.47 -5.29
CA THR A 227 -15.22 0.61 -5.47
C THR A 227 -14.72 0.06 -4.13
N SER A 228 -14.56 0.91 -3.12
CA SER A 228 -14.11 0.49 -1.79
C SER A 228 -15.09 -0.53 -1.18
N LEU A 229 -16.40 -0.31 -1.26
CA LEU A 229 -17.42 -1.24 -0.75
C LEU A 229 -17.30 -2.63 -1.41
N TYR A 230 -17.10 -2.68 -2.73
CA TYR A 230 -16.88 -3.92 -3.46
C TYR A 230 -15.60 -4.65 -3.03
N GLN A 231 -14.50 -3.91 -2.85
CA GLN A 231 -13.23 -4.48 -2.39
C GLN A 231 -13.36 -5.09 -0.99
N HIS A 232 -14.09 -4.45 -0.07
CA HIS A 232 -14.35 -5.02 1.25
C HIS A 232 -15.29 -6.23 1.20
N ALA A 233 -16.30 -6.24 0.32
CA ALA A 233 -17.14 -7.42 0.11
C ALA A 233 -16.34 -8.61 -0.46
N MET A 234 -15.35 -8.34 -1.32
CA MET A 234 -14.37 -9.34 -1.76
C MET A 234 -13.57 -9.88 -0.57
N LEU A 235 -13.07 -9.04 0.35
CA LEU A 235 -12.36 -9.50 1.55
C LEU A 235 -13.22 -10.45 2.41
N CYS A 236 -14.51 -10.15 2.60
CA CYS A 236 -15.44 -11.07 3.28
C CYS A 236 -15.53 -12.42 2.55
N THR A 237 -15.62 -12.39 1.21
CA THR A 237 -15.64 -13.61 0.39
C THR A 237 -14.34 -14.42 0.49
N LEU A 238 -13.18 -13.75 0.51
CA LEU A 238 -11.89 -14.41 0.75
C LEU A 238 -11.91 -15.10 2.11
N GLN A 239 -12.29 -14.39 3.16
CA GLN A 239 -12.31 -14.88 4.53
C GLN A 239 -13.21 -16.12 4.65
N ASP A 240 -14.44 -16.04 4.15
CA ASP A 240 -15.40 -17.15 4.19
C ASP A 240 -14.91 -18.37 3.40
N THR A 241 -14.34 -18.13 2.21
CA THR A 241 -13.85 -19.23 1.37
C THR A 241 -12.67 -19.93 2.01
N LEU A 242 -11.73 -19.18 2.58
CA LEU A 242 -10.57 -19.73 3.28
C LEU A 242 -10.99 -20.50 4.55
N LYS A 243 -12.03 -20.04 5.27
CA LYS A 243 -12.58 -20.75 6.45
C LYS A 243 -13.11 -22.16 6.16
N THR A 244 -13.47 -22.44 4.90
CA THR A 244 -13.88 -23.79 4.48
C THR A 244 -12.72 -24.77 4.32
N ARG A 245 -11.47 -24.28 4.27
CA ARG A 245 -10.29 -25.13 4.19
C ARG A 245 -10.03 -25.80 5.54
N LYS A 246 -9.59 -27.07 5.47
CA LYS A 246 -9.28 -27.87 6.66
C LYS A 246 -8.30 -27.12 7.58
N GLY A 247 -8.67 -26.95 8.85
CA GLY A 247 -7.84 -26.31 9.87
C GLY A 247 -7.77 -24.78 9.80
N CYS A 248 -8.32 -24.14 8.77
CA CYS A 248 -8.31 -22.68 8.61
C CYS A 248 -9.57 -22.04 9.24
N HIS A 249 -10.05 -22.50 10.39
CA HIS A 249 -11.37 -22.07 10.91
C HIS A 249 -11.39 -20.64 11.49
N GLU A 250 -10.22 -20.09 11.84
CA GLU A 250 -10.07 -18.80 12.51
C GLU A 250 -9.30 -17.78 11.62
N VAL A 251 -9.73 -17.60 10.37
CA VAL A 251 -9.10 -16.60 9.48
C VAL A 251 -9.46 -15.19 9.93
N GLN A 252 -8.49 -14.46 10.48
CA GLN A 252 -8.60 -13.02 10.76
C GLN A 252 -8.57 -12.22 9.45
N CYS A 253 -9.29 -11.10 9.38
CA CYS A 253 -9.20 -10.19 8.25
C CYS A 253 -8.81 -8.81 8.77
N LEU A 254 -7.60 -8.37 8.43
CA LEU A 254 -7.03 -7.09 8.83
C LEU A 254 -6.95 -6.17 7.62
N ALA A 255 -7.28 -4.90 7.78
CA ALA A 255 -7.15 -3.92 6.71
C ALA A 255 -6.42 -2.65 7.20
N GLN A 256 -5.46 -2.18 6.41
CA GLN A 256 -4.70 -0.96 6.68
C GLN A 256 -4.85 0.00 5.49
N ASP A 257 -5.44 1.16 5.76
CA ASP A 257 -5.46 2.30 4.87
C ASP A 257 -5.50 3.58 5.74
N PRO A 258 -4.54 4.50 5.61
CA PRO A 258 -4.54 5.76 6.37
C PRO A 258 -5.79 6.63 6.16
N ILE A 259 -6.61 6.35 5.14
CA ILE A 259 -7.86 7.10 4.90
C ILE A 259 -9.06 6.56 5.68
N TYR A 260 -8.94 5.42 6.39
CA TYR A 260 -10.04 4.87 7.16
C TYR A 260 -10.53 5.83 8.24
N THR A 261 -11.85 5.79 8.48
CA THR A 261 -12.53 6.60 9.48
C THR A 261 -13.09 5.74 10.61
N SER A 262 -13.59 6.39 11.66
CA SER A 262 -14.30 5.70 12.74
C SER A 262 -15.60 5.04 12.25
N VAL A 263 -16.25 5.61 11.23
CA VAL A 263 -17.44 5.00 10.61
C VAL A 263 -17.06 3.74 9.85
N ASP A 264 -15.96 3.77 9.09
CA ASP A 264 -15.44 2.59 8.40
C ASP A 264 -15.13 1.48 9.39
N SER A 265 -14.38 1.81 10.45
CA SER A 265 -13.98 0.88 11.50
C SER A 265 -15.19 0.19 12.14
N LYS A 266 -16.26 0.93 12.40
CA LYS A 266 -17.48 0.36 12.99
C LYS A 266 -18.23 -0.56 12.02
N VAL A 267 -18.47 -0.11 10.79
CA VAL A 267 -19.23 -0.89 9.79
C VAL A 267 -18.46 -2.13 9.37
N LEU A 268 -17.16 -2.01 9.07
CA LEU A 268 -16.31 -3.11 8.64
C LEU A 268 -16.00 -4.08 9.79
N GLY A 269 -15.89 -3.58 11.04
CA GLY A 269 -15.76 -4.40 12.23
C GLY A 269 -16.94 -5.35 12.43
N GLU A 270 -18.17 -4.89 12.18
CA GLU A 270 -19.38 -5.73 12.20
C GLU A 270 -19.37 -6.81 11.11
N ALA A 271 -18.62 -6.60 10.02
CA ALA A 271 -18.43 -7.56 8.93
C ALA A 271 -17.22 -8.50 9.14
N GLY A 272 -16.55 -8.43 10.29
CA GLY A 272 -15.40 -9.27 10.62
C GLY A 272 -14.06 -8.79 10.07
N ILE A 273 -13.97 -7.52 9.65
CA ILE A 273 -12.74 -6.87 9.19
C ILE A 273 -12.24 -5.91 10.27
N THR A 274 -11.04 -6.15 10.78
CA THR A 274 -10.38 -5.29 11.78
C THR A 274 -9.49 -4.28 11.09
N ILE A 275 -9.76 -3.00 11.31
CA ILE A 275 -8.89 -1.91 10.84
C ILE A 275 -7.67 -1.82 11.75
N VAL A 276 -6.49 -1.70 11.15
CA VAL A 276 -5.21 -1.54 11.87
C VAL A 276 -4.47 -0.29 11.38
N GLU A 277 -3.74 0.34 12.30
CA GLU A 277 -2.95 1.56 12.03
C GLU A 277 -1.60 1.24 11.37
N ASP A 278 -1.02 2.18 10.62
CA ASP A 278 0.30 2.03 10.03
C ASP A 278 1.42 2.04 11.10
N PRO A 279 2.37 1.06 11.14
CA PRO A 279 2.65 -0.02 10.17
C PRO A 279 2.16 -1.42 10.56
N GLU A 280 1.16 -1.52 11.43
CA GLU A 280 0.72 -2.81 12.02
C GLU A 280 0.35 -3.84 10.95
N GLY A 281 -0.31 -3.43 9.86
CA GLY A 281 -0.61 -4.30 8.73
C GLY A 281 0.63 -5.01 8.20
N PHE A 282 1.74 -4.28 7.98
CA PHE A 282 3.00 -4.90 7.53
C PHE A 282 3.57 -5.87 8.57
N LEU A 283 3.44 -5.56 9.86
CA LEU A 283 3.92 -6.43 10.93
C LEU A 283 3.13 -7.74 11.03
N GLN A 284 1.87 -7.70 10.61
CA GLN A 284 0.97 -8.85 10.59
C GLN A 284 1.24 -9.81 9.43
N VAL A 285 1.81 -9.33 8.31
CA VAL A 285 2.14 -10.17 7.14
C VAL A 285 3.18 -11.21 7.50
N ASP A 286 2.84 -12.49 7.36
CA ASP A 286 3.74 -13.63 7.50
C ASP A 286 3.54 -14.67 6.39
N ASP A 287 4.26 -15.78 6.49
CA ASP A 287 4.25 -16.87 5.50
C ASP A 287 2.92 -17.65 5.41
N THR A 288 2.02 -17.47 6.39
CA THR A 288 0.68 -18.06 6.42
C THR A 288 -0.41 -17.08 6.02
N THR A 289 -0.02 -15.87 5.61
CA THR A 289 -0.94 -14.77 5.31
C THR A 289 -1.42 -14.80 3.86
N VAL A 290 -2.67 -14.37 3.63
CA VAL A 290 -3.12 -13.86 2.34
C VAL A 290 -2.94 -12.34 2.33
N VAL A 291 -2.10 -11.83 1.44
CA VAL A 291 -1.92 -10.39 1.26
C VAL A 291 -2.83 -9.90 0.14
N VAL A 292 -3.57 -8.83 0.38
CA VAL A 292 -4.35 -8.11 -0.63
C VAL A 292 -3.82 -6.68 -0.71
N SER A 293 -3.47 -6.17 -1.88
CA SER A 293 -2.97 -4.80 -2.05
C SER A 293 -3.59 -4.17 -3.29
N LEU A 294 -4.40 -3.13 -3.12
CA LEU A 294 -5.23 -2.58 -4.19
C LEU A 294 -4.82 -1.14 -4.49
N TYR A 295 -3.94 -0.94 -5.48
CA TYR A 295 -3.55 0.40 -5.96
C TYR A 295 -2.99 1.31 -4.86
N PRO A 296 -2.05 0.83 -4.03
CA PRO A 296 -1.58 1.59 -2.89
C PRO A 296 -0.80 2.84 -3.31
N ASN A 297 -0.91 3.88 -2.48
CA ASN A 297 -0.07 5.08 -2.58
C ASN A 297 1.29 4.95 -1.84
N ALA A 298 1.76 3.71 -1.67
CA ALA A 298 2.89 3.31 -0.84
C ALA A 298 3.55 2.04 -1.40
N PRO A 299 4.85 1.79 -1.15
CA PRO A 299 5.61 0.68 -1.74
C PRO A 299 5.28 -0.71 -1.14
N VAL A 300 4.00 -1.07 -1.06
CA VAL A 300 3.53 -2.33 -0.44
C VAL A 300 4.20 -3.55 -1.08
N LYS A 301 4.32 -3.59 -2.41
CA LYS A 301 4.97 -4.71 -3.13
C LYS A 301 6.41 -4.93 -2.66
N GLN A 302 7.18 -3.86 -2.53
CA GLN A 302 8.58 -3.93 -2.10
C GLN A 302 8.70 -4.32 -0.61
N VAL A 303 7.87 -3.72 0.25
CA VAL A 303 7.88 -4.04 1.68
C VAL A 303 7.55 -5.52 1.87
N VAL A 304 6.48 -6.02 1.26
CA VAL A 304 6.06 -7.43 1.35
C VAL A 304 7.17 -8.37 0.88
N ALA A 305 7.78 -8.09 -0.28
CA ALA A 305 8.86 -8.91 -0.83
C ALA A 305 10.10 -8.99 0.08
N ASP A 306 10.38 -7.93 0.86
CA ASP A 306 11.50 -7.88 1.79
C ASP A 306 11.19 -8.57 3.14
N ILE A 307 9.93 -8.55 3.61
CA ILE A 307 9.60 -8.96 4.99
C ILE A 307 9.05 -10.39 5.14
N SER A 308 8.47 -10.98 4.09
CA SER A 308 7.91 -12.34 4.14
C SER A 308 7.67 -12.94 2.75
N ARG A 309 7.24 -14.21 2.70
CA ARG A 309 6.71 -14.84 1.49
C ARG A 309 5.28 -15.33 1.75
N PRO A 310 4.26 -14.48 1.58
CA PRO A 310 2.87 -14.84 1.87
C PRO A 310 2.41 -16.08 1.12
N ALA A 311 1.43 -16.80 1.69
CA ALA A 311 0.86 -18.00 1.08
C ALA A 311 0.11 -17.68 -0.23
N VAL A 312 -0.62 -16.55 -0.23
CA VAL A 312 -1.35 -16.02 -1.37
C VAL A 312 -1.14 -14.51 -1.43
N ILE A 313 -0.96 -13.97 -2.62
CA ILE A 313 -0.87 -12.52 -2.88
C ILE A 313 -1.92 -12.18 -3.92
N ILE A 314 -2.71 -11.13 -3.68
CA ILE A 314 -3.65 -10.55 -4.63
C ILE A 314 -3.31 -9.07 -4.73
N TRP A 315 -2.81 -8.63 -5.88
CA TRP A 315 -2.47 -7.22 -6.07
C TRP A 315 -2.61 -6.78 -7.52
N ASP A 316 -2.50 -5.48 -7.74
CA ASP A 316 -2.47 -4.88 -9.07
C ASP A 316 -1.21 -5.27 -9.86
N VAL A 317 -1.34 -5.42 -11.19
CA VAL A 317 -0.27 -5.93 -12.08
C VAL A 317 0.19 -4.97 -13.18
N PHE A 318 0.14 -3.66 -12.96
CA PHE A 318 0.65 -2.71 -13.95
C PHE A 318 2.14 -2.95 -14.23
N THR A 319 2.47 -3.12 -15.50
CA THR A 319 3.81 -3.50 -15.98
C THR A 319 4.68 -2.32 -16.39
N HIS A 320 4.20 -1.09 -16.28
CA HIS A 320 4.89 0.07 -16.85
C HIS A 320 5.65 0.85 -15.78
N ASP A 321 6.97 0.68 -15.77
CA ASP A 321 7.92 1.61 -15.17
C ASP A 321 7.85 2.93 -15.93
N GLY A 322 7.20 3.96 -15.36
CA GLY A 322 7.17 5.29 -15.98
C GLY A 322 6.08 6.24 -15.50
N ASP A 323 4.95 5.73 -15.02
CA ASP A 323 3.74 6.55 -14.83
C ASP A 323 3.61 7.21 -13.45
N GLY A 324 4.70 7.30 -12.68
CA GLY A 324 4.65 7.84 -11.33
C GLY A 324 3.83 6.98 -10.35
N LEU A 325 3.69 5.68 -10.64
CA LEU A 325 3.12 4.68 -9.73
C LEU A 325 3.94 4.62 -8.44
N THR A 326 3.27 4.72 -7.30
CA THR A 326 3.93 4.75 -5.98
C THR A 326 4.26 3.36 -5.42
N ASP A 327 3.84 2.31 -6.14
CA ASP A 327 4.10 0.90 -5.84
C ASP A 327 4.41 0.09 -7.11
N PRO A 328 5.53 0.42 -7.80
CA PRO A 328 5.87 -0.21 -9.07
C PRO A 328 6.34 -1.67 -8.88
N VAL A 329 6.18 -2.48 -9.93
CA VAL A 329 6.81 -3.81 -10.02
C VAL A 329 8.30 -3.62 -10.32
N SER A 330 9.06 -3.26 -9.29
CA SER A 330 10.52 -3.12 -9.41
C SER A 330 11.19 -4.46 -9.74
N SER A 331 12.39 -4.45 -10.32
CA SER A 331 13.16 -5.68 -10.61
C SER A 331 13.29 -6.67 -9.45
N ARG A 332 13.33 -6.20 -8.20
CA ARG A 332 13.27 -7.05 -7.00
C ARG A 332 11.92 -7.71 -6.79
N VAL A 333 10.83 -6.95 -6.96
CA VAL A 333 9.47 -7.50 -6.89
C VAL A 333 9.32 -8.53 -8.00
N GLU A 334 9.78 -8.22 -9.21
CA GLU A 334 9.78 -9.15 -10.33
C GLU A 334 10.57 -10.43 -10.00
N ALA A 335 11.80 -10.32 -9.48
CA ALA A 335 12.61 -11.47 -9.06
C ALA A 335 11.94 -12.29 -7.95
N PHE A 336 11.27 -11.63 -7.00
CA PHE A 336 10.47 -12.29 -5.97
C PHE A 336 9.31 -13.07 -6.60
N MET A 337 8.56 -12.45 -7.52
CA MET A 337 7.43 -13.10 -8.19
C MET A 337 7.87 -14.28 -9.06
N GLN A 338 8.90 -14.11 -9.87
CA GLN A 338 9.43 -15.16 -10.74
C GLN A 338 10.06 -16.31 -9.95
N GLY A 339 10.74 -16.00 -8.83
CA GLY A 339 11.45 -16.99 -8.02
C GLY A 339 10.55 -17.75 -7.05
N PHE A 340 9.47 -17.13 -6.55
CA PHE A 340 8.69 -17.68 -5.45
C PHE A 340 7.19 -17.76 -5.68
N CYS A 341 6.64 -17.21 -6.77
CA CYS A 341 5.20 -17.12 -6.97
C CYS A 341 4.71 -17.76 -8.28
N GLN A 342 3.64 -18.54 -8.19
CA GLN A 342 2.87 -19.02 -9.33
C GLN A 342 1.70 -18.07 -9.56
N ALA A 343 1.62 -17.49 -10.76
CA ALA A 343 0.52 -16.60 -11.14
C ALA A 343 -0.74 -17.39 -11.57
N TYR A 344 -1.89 -16.82 -11.24
CA TYR A 344 -3.23 -17.23 -11.61
C TYR A 344 -4.02 -16.01 -12.08
N LYS A 345 -4.91 -16.22 -13.06
CA LYS A 345 -5.80 -15.16 -13.51
C LYS A 345 -6.80 -14.81 -12.42
N PHE A 346 -6.90 -13.53 -12.09
CA PHE A 346 -7.99 -13.01 -11.26
C PHE A 346 -9.24 -12.79 -12.13
N PRO A 347 -10.46 -13.00 -11.61
CA PRO A 347 -11.70 -12.69 -12.33
C PRO A 347 -11.73 -11.22 -12.80
N SER A 348 -12.07 -10.96 -14.06
CA SER A 348 -12.15 -9.59 -14.57
C SER A 348 -13.36 -8.87 -13.97
N ASP A 349 -13.13 -7.64 -13.51
CA ASP A 349 -14.13 -6.67 -13.06
C ASP A 349 -13.50 -5.28 -13.21
N ASP A 350 -13.60 -4.73 -14.41
CA ASP A 350 -12.94 -3.49 -14.81
C ASP A 350 -13.43 -2.27 -14.02
N ASP A 351 -14.62 -2.36 -13.40
CA ASP A 351 -15.25 -1.26 -12.67
C ASP A 351 -14.76 -1.16 -11.22
N ASN A 352 -14.54 -2.30 -10.55
CA ASN A 352 -14.28 -2.32 -9.10
C ASN A 352 -12.97 -3.01 -8.69
N MET A 353 -12.51 -3.98 -9.48
CA MET A 353 -11.27 -4.70 -9.19
C MET A 353 -10.15 -4.32 -10.14
N MET A 354 -10.47 -3.79 -11.33
CA MET A 354 -9.51 -3.40 -12.36
C MET A 354 -8.49 -4.55 -12.61
N ASP A 355 -7.23 -4.25 -12.94
CA ASP A 355 -6.22 -5.24 -13.29
C ASP A 355 -5.53 -5.87 -12.06
N LEU A 356 -6.16 -6.88 -11.46
CA LEU A 356 -5.55 -7.71 -10.42
C LEU A 356 -5.00 -9.03 -10.96
N ALA A 357 -4.03 -9.58 -10.25
CA ALA A 357 -3.67 -10.99 -10.38
C ALA A 357 -3.60 -11.67 -9.01
N LEU A 358 -3.77 -12.99 -9.03
CA LEU A 358 -3.62 -13.85 -7.87
C LEU A 358 -2.32 -14.64 -8.00
N PHE A 359 -1.59 -14.75 -6.91
CA PHE A 359 -0.35 -15.50 -6.84
C PHE A 359 -0.34 -16.44 -5.64
N THR A 360 0.26 -17.61 -5.80
CA THR A 360 0.55 -18.52 -4.68
C THR A 360 2.03 -18.81 -4.59
N ARG A 361 2.51 -19.10 -3.39
CA ARG A 361 3.93 -19.42 -3.18
C ARG A 361 4.29 -20.77 -3.83
N ILE A 362 5.44 -20.87 -4.51
CA ILE A 362 5.86 -22.07 -5.25
C ILE A 362 6.45 -23.13 -4.32
N ASP A 363 7.23 -22.74 -3.32
CA ASP A 363 7.94 -23.69 -2.45
C ASP A 363 6.97 -24.57 -1.61
N ILE A 364 5.79 -24.05 -1.26
CA ILE A 364 4.72 -24.82 -0.63
C ILE A 364 4.16 -25.89 -1.57
N LEU A 365 4.16 -25.65 -2.89
CA LEU A 365 3.75 -26.65 -3.89
C LEU A 365 4.75 -27.81 -3.96
N SER A 366 6.04 -27.52 -3.73
CA SER A 366 7.11 -28.53 -3.78
C SER A 366 7.15 -29.45 -2.56
N MET A 367 6.67 -29.00 -1.39
CA MET A 367 6.57 -29.86 -0.20
C MET A 367 5.46 -30.91 -0.32
N ALA A 368 4.42 -30.64 -1.10
CA ALA A 368 3.32 -31.59 -1.34
C ALA A 368 3.73 -32.77 -2.25
N SER A 369 4.84 -32.68 -2.99
CA SER A 369 5.31 -33.75 -3.89
C SER A 369 6.38 -34.67 -3.26
N TRP A 370 6.86 -34.37 -2.06
CA TRP A 370 7.93 -35.15 -1.40
C TRP A 370 7.44 -36.29 -0.51
N SER A 371 6.13 -36.39 -0.23
CA SER A 371 5.57 -37.45 0.63
C SER A 371 5.21 -38.75 -0.12
N SER A 372 5.57 -38.88 -1.41
CA SER A 372 5.28 -40.10 -2.18
C SER A 372 6.23 -40.39 -3.36
N ALA A 373 7.54 -40.51 -3.11
CA ALA A 373 8.43 -41.36 -3.94
C ALA A 373 9.83 -41.52 -3.32
N PRO A 374 10.44 -42.73 -3.33
CA PRO A 374 11.83 -42.90 -2.94
C PRO A 374 12.77 -42.53 -4.11
N GLY A 375 13.65 -41.56 -3.83
CA GLY A 375 15.00 -41.40 -4.41
C GLY A 375 15.15 -41.20 -5.92
N PHE A 376 15.39 -39.97 -6.36
CA PHE A 376 16.27 -39.64 -7.49
C PHE A 376 16.82 -38.21 -7.34
N PHE A 377 18.13 -38.04 -7.55
CA PHE A 377 18.85 -36.76 -7.57
C PHE A 377 19.05 -36.27 -9.03
N TRP A 378 19.29 -34.95 -9.18
CA TRP A 378 19.57 -34.12 -10.38
C TRP A 378 18.31 -33.59 -11.12
N GLY A 379 18.20 -32.34 -11.57
CA GLY A 379 19.12 -31.20 -11.66
C GLY A 379 18.34 -29.94 -12.10
N VAL A 380 19.01 -28.77 -12.04
CA VAL A 380 18.51 -27.45 -12.42
C VAL A 380 18.16 -27.39 -13.92
N THR A 381 16.97 -26.88 -14.28
CA THR A 381 16.68 -26.44 -15.66
C THR A 381 15.98 -25.09 -15.69
N GLN A 382 16.52 -24.23 -16.55
CA GLN A 382 16.21 -22.83 -16.78
C GLN A 382 14.83 -22.57 -17.42
N GLY A 383 14.28 -21.39 -17.13
CA GLY A 383 13.78 -20.44 -18.14
C GLY A 383 12.41 -20.71 -18.78
N LYS A 384 11.40 -19.96 -18.35
CA LYS A 384 10.31 -19.50 -19.24
C LYS A 384 10.15 -18.00 -19.06
N VAL A 385 10.38 -17.25 -20.13
CA VAL A 385 10.06 -15.82 -20.24
C VAL A 385 8.67 -15.73 -20.88
N LEU A 386 7.78 -14.95 -20.26
CA LEU A 386 6.52 -14.54 -20.91
C LEU A 386 6.82 -13.28 -21.72
N GLU A 387 6.77 -13.38 -23.04
CA GLU A 387 6.85 -12.22 -23.93
C GLU A 387 5.44 -11.66 -24.14
N PHE A 388 5.25 -10.37 -23.86
CA PHE A 388 4.03 -9.64 -24.20
C PHE A 388 4.36 -8.73 -25.39
N SER A 389 3.78 -9.02 -26.57
CA SER A 389 3.95 -8.16 -27.75
C SER A 389 2.83 -7.14 -27.83
N ASP A 390 3.19 -5.86 -27.95
CA ASP A 390 2.29 -4.77 -28.31
C ASP A 390 1.69 -4.99 -29.71
N ASN A 391 0.37 -4.97 -29.81
CA ASN A 391 -0.30 -4.51 -31.03
C ASN A 391 -1.69 -3.93 -30.73
N TYR A 392 -1.92 -2.76 -31.32
CA TYR A 392 -3.11 -1.91 -31.27
C TYR A 392 -4.41 -2.63 -31.69
N MET A 393 -5.42 -2.65 -30.78
CA MET A 393 -6.90 -2.58 -30.96
C MET A 393 -7.64 -3.54 -31.94
N PRO A 394 -8.95 -3.80 -31.74
CA PRO A 394 -9.63 -4.43 -30.62
C PRO A 394 -10.35 -5.73 -31.05
N ASN A 395 -10.70 -6.56 -30.07
CA ASN A 395 -11.43 -7.84 -30.16
C ASN A 395 -10.55 -9.09 -30.38
N SER A 396 -10.60 -9.95 -29.37
CA SER A 396 -9.97 -11.28 -29.23
C SER A 396 -8.47 -11.31 -28.96
N PHE A 397 -8.12 -11.58 -27.69
CA PHE A 397 -6.79 -12.06 -27.33
C PHE A 397 -6.73 -13.57 -27.60
N GLN A 398 -5.82 -14.00 -28.49
CA GLN A 398 -5.43 -15.41 -28.62
C GLN A 398 -4.06 -15.62 -27.99
N VAL A 399 -3.97 -16.54 -27.04
CA VAL A 399 -2.70 -17.02 -26.48
C VAL A 399 -2.14 -18.09 -27.43
N THR A 400 -1.01 -17.83 -28.06
CA THR A 400 -0.29 -18.84 -28.86
C THR A 400 0.94 -19.30 -28.10
N VAL A 401 0.99 -20.60 -27.75
CA VAL A 401 2.17 -21.24 -27.16
C VAL A 401 3.14 -21.58 -28.30
N VAL A 402 4.22 -20.83 -28.44
CA VAL A 402 5.31 -21.21 -29.34
C VAL A 402 6.15 -22.27 -28.62
N THR A 403 6.16 -23.49 -29.16
CA THR A 403 7.05 -24.56 -28.71
C THR A 403 8.26 -24.56 -29.63
N GLU A 404 9.43 -24.15 -29.12
CA GLU A 404 10.68 -24.45 -29.81
C GLU A 404 10.95 -25.96 -29.66
N LYS A 405 11.11 -26.64 -30.79
CA LYS A 405 11.58 -28.02 -30.80
C LYS A 405 13.08 -28.03 -30.49
N PRO A 406 13.56 -28.93 -29.62
CA PRO A 406 14.99 -29.07 -29.38
C PRO A 406 15.68 -29.64 -30.62
N THR A 407 16.86 -29.10 -30.94
CA THR A 407 17.81 -29.67 -31.90
C THR A 407 18.82 -30.56 -31.20
#